data_AF-A0A2T9WL41-F1
#
_entry.id   AF-A0A2T9WL41-F1
#
_cell.length_a   1.000
_cell.length_b   1.000
_cell.length_c   1.000
_cell.angle_alpha   90.00
_cell.angle_beta   90.00
_cell.angle_gamma   90.00
#
_symmetry.space_group_name_H-M   'P 1'
#
loop_
_entity.id
_entity.type
_entity.pdbx_description
1 polymer ?
#
loop_
_entity_poly.entity_id
_entity_poly.type
_entity_poly.pdbx_seq_one_letter_code
_entity_poly.pdbx_strand_id
1 'polypeptide(L)'
;MDKPKNIITIAIIISILSFFLGIILGYLLYQYSFQQNILQIDEINSLVISAQYLANSQNLECNNNYLSFLEYLKSQIAQVGQELTYLESKENIYYNEEEVRYLKSQYFNMEYLHFLLTRKYIEDCNITNFTLILYFYNNQYCGSACDQEGDILTYLYVQNQYIFCIYIHLIQAIQITL
;
A
#
# COMPACT_ATOMS: atom_id res chain seq x y z
N MET A 1 -42.02 33.37 -33.57
CA MET A 1 -40.74 32.80 -34.07
C MET A 1 -40.59 31.43 -33.42
N ASP A 2 -41.18 30.40 -34.03
CA ASP A 2 -41.07 29.04 -33.52
C ASP A 2 -39.70 28.49 -33.91
N LYS A 3 -38.79 28.39 -32.93
CA LYS A 3 -37.56 27.59 -33.13
C LYS A 3 -38.00 26.17 -33.48
N PRO A 4 -37.52 25.58 -34.58
CA PRO A 4 -37.98 24.28 -35.00
C PRO A 4 -37.62 23.26 -33.91
N LYS A 5 -38.66 22.64 -33.35
CA LYS A 5 -38.63 21.68 -32.23
C LYS A 5 -37.52 20.63 -32.38
N ASN A 6 -37.17 20.29 -33.63
CA ASN A 6 -36.11 19.36 -34.01
C ASN A 6 -34.70 19.78 -33.56
N ILE A 7 -34.37 21.08 -33.54
CA ILE A 7 -33.03 21.55 -33.15
C ILE A 7 -32.79 21.31 -31.65
N ILE A 8 -33.83 21.54 -30.82
CA ILE A 8 -33.74 21.34 -29.37
C ILE A 8 -33.57 19.85 -29.05
N THR A 9 -34.33 18.97 -29.73
CA THR A 9 -34.21 17.52 -29.55
C THR A 9 -32.82 17.00 -29.92
N ILE A 10 -32.24 17.49 -31.03
CA ILE A 10 -30.88 17.08 -31.46
C ILE A 10 -29.82 17.52 -30.45
N ALA A 11 -29.91 18.73 -29.91
CA ALA A 11 -28.96 19.24 -28.92
C ALA A 11 -28.98 18.42 -27.62
N ILE A 12 -30.17 17.98 -27.17
CA ILE A 12 -30.33 17.12 -26.00
C ILE A 12 -29.68 15.74 -26.25
N ILE A 13 -29.91 15.14 -27.42
CA ILE A 13 -29.32 13.84 -27.78
C ILE A 13 -27.78 13.91 -27.78
N ILE A 14 -27.22 14.96 -28.39
CA ILE A 14 -25.76 15.16 -28.44
C ILE A 14 -25.19 15.34 -27.02
N SER A 15 -25.86 16.11 -26.17
CA SER A 15 -25.41 16.35 -24.79
C SER A 15 -25.40 15.05 -23.99
N ILE A 16 -26.46 14.25 -24.10
CA ILE A 16 -26.55 12.93 -23.45
C ILE A 16 -25.44 11.99 -23.94
N LEU A 17 -25.21 11.94 -25.26
CA LEU A 17 -24.13 11.13 -25.84
C LEU A 17 -22.76 11.56 -25.34
N SER A 18 -22.47 12.87 -25.30
CA SER A 18 -21.19 13.39 -24.83
C SER A 18 -20.95 13.09 -23.33
N PHE A 19 -22.01 13.09 -22.52
CA PHE A 19 -21.94 12.74 -21.11
C PHE A 19 -21.60 11.27 -20.90
N PHE A 20 -22.30 10.35 -21.58
CA PHE A 20 -22.01 8.93 -21.50
C PHE A 20 -20.63 8.58 -22.07
N LEU A 21 -20.21 9.26 -23.15
CA LEU A 21 -18.87 9.10 -23.71
C LEU A 21 -17.80 9.48 -22.68
N GLY A 22 -18.00 10.59 -21.95
CA GLY A 22 -17.11 11.00 -20.86
C GLY A 22 -17.02 9.97 -19.74
N ILE A 23 -18.16 9.39 -19.33
CA ILE A 23 -18.19 8.33 -18.31
C ILE A 23 -17.44 7.08 -18.78
N ILE A 24 -17.66 6.65 -20.03
CA ILE A 24 -16.99 5.46 -20.59
C ILE A 24 -15.49 5.69 -20.70
N LEU A 25 -15.07 6.86 -21.20
CA LEU A 25 -13.65 7.22 -21.29
C LEU A 25 -13.01 7.29 -19.89
N GLY A 26 -13.70 7.88 -18.92
CA GLY A 26 -13.24 7.92 -17.53
C GLY A 26 -13.08 6.52 -16.94
N TYR A 27 -14.04 5.62 -17.18
CA TYR A 27 -13.97 4.23 -16.75
C TYR A 27 -12.82 3.46 -17.41
N LEU A 28 -12.59 3.65 -18.71
CA LEU A 28 -11.48 3.04 -19.43
C LEU A 28 -10.13 3.56 -18.91
N LEU A 29 -9.98 4.86 -18.72
CA LEU A 29 -8.75 5.46 -18.19
C LEU A 29 -8.46 4.99 -16.76
N TYR A 30 -9.50 4.85 -15.93
CA TYR A 30 -9.39 4.25 -14.60
C TYR A 30 -8.82 2.83 -14.67
N GLN A 31 -9.39 1.98 -15.54
CA GLN A 31 -8.89 0.62 -15.71
C GLN A 31 -7.45 0.56 -16.25
N TYR A 32 -7.06 1.47 -17.14
CA TYR A 32 -5.68 1.52 -17.66
C TYR A 32 -4.67 2.00 -16.61
N SER A 33 -5.01 3.03 -15.82
CA SER A 33 -4.19 3.46 -14.67
C SER A 33 -4.03 2.32 -13.66
N PHE A 34 -5.08 1.52 -13.49
CA PHE A 34 -5.07 0.38 -12.60
C PHE A 34 -4.29 -0.82 -13.17
N GLN A 35 -4.35 -1.08 -14.47
CA GLN A 35 -3.53 -2.10 -15.12
C GLN A 35 -2.03 -1.82 -14.97
N GLN A 36 -1.61 -0.55 -14.90
CA GLN A 36 -0.24 -0.17 -14.56
C GLN A 36 0.11 -0.52 -13.10
N ASN A 37 -0.81 -0.36 -12.15
CA ASN A 37 -0.59 -0.77 -10.76
C ASN A 37 -0.62 -2.31 -10.61
N ILE A 38 -1.43 -3.02 -11.42
CA ILE A 38 -1.38 -4.49 -11.53
C ILE A 38 -0.08 -4.97 -12.19
N LEU A 39 0.49 -4.24 -13.14
CA LEU A 39 1.80 -4.58 -13.71
C LEU A 39 2.93 -4.49 -12.66
N GLN A 40 2.73 -3.75 -11.57
CA GLN A 40 3.62 -3.78 -10.40
C GLN A 40 3.42 -5.01 -9.52
N ILE A 41 2.35 -5.80 -9.67
CA ILE A 41 2.15 -7.04 -8.90
C ILE A 41 3.24 -8.06 -9.23
N ASP A 42 3.67 -8.16 -10.48
CA ASP A 42 4.77 -9.06 -10.85
C ASP A 42 6.11 -8.62 -10.24
N GLU A 43 6.35 -7.30 -10.16
CA GLU A 43 7.50 -6.73 -9.48
C GLU A 43 7.44 -6.95 -7.96
N ILE A 44 6.27 -6.74 -7.34
CA ILE A 44 6.00 -7.02 -5.93
C ILE A 44 6.20 -8.51 -5.63
N ASN A 45 5.68 -9.41 -6.47
CA ASN A 45 5.85 -10.85 -6.33
C ASN A 45 7.32 -11.25 -6.41
N SER A 46 8.06 -10.72 -7.39
CA SER A 46 9.50 -10.95 -7.52
C SER A 46 10.26 -10.44 -6.29
N LEU A 47 9.89 -9.26 -5.78
CA LEU A 47 10.47 -8.67 -4.59
C LEU A 47 10.17 -9.48 -3.33
N VAL A 48 8.94 -9.95 -3.15
CA VAL A 48 8.51 -10.82 -2.06
C VAL A 48 9.29 -12.14 -2.09
N ILE A 49 9.43 -12.76 -3.26
CA ILE A 49 10.21 -14.01 -3.43
C ILE A 49 11.68 -13.77 -3.05
N SER A 50 12.27 -12.66 -3.53
CA SER A 50 13.65 -12.29 -3.22
C SER A 50 13.85 -12.06 -1.72
N ALA A 51 12.92 -11.35 -1.08
CA ALA A 51 12.91 -11.11 0.36
C ALA A 51 12.75 -12.41 1.16
N GLN A 52 11.86 -13.31 0.76
CA GLN A 52 11.68 -14.63 1.39
C GLN A 52 12.95 -15.49 1.28
N TYR A 53 13.60 -15.49 0.13
CA TYR A 53 14.87 -16.19 -0.06
C TYR A 53 15.94 -15.68 0.91
N LEU A 54 16.09 -14.35 1.01
CA LEU A 54 17.03 -13.72 1.93
C LEU A 54 16.68 -13.98 3.41
N ALA A 55 15.39 -13.97 3.77
CA ALA A 55 14.94 -14.22 5.13
C ALA A 55 15.25 -15.66 5.58
N ASN A 56 15.22 -16.61 4.63
CA ASN A 56 15.54 -18.03 4.87
C ASN A 56 17.04 -18.35 4.70
N SER A 57 17.87 -17.39 4.29
CA SER A 57 19.30 -17.61 4.13
C SER A 57 19.98 -17.85 5.48
N GLN A 58 20.96 -18.75 5.54
CA GLN A 58 21.63 -19.07 6.80
C GLN A 58 22.48 -17.90 7.30
N ASN A 59 23.28 -17.30 6.42
CA ASN A 59 24.16 -16.18 6.74
C ASN A 59 23.86 -15.01 5.83
N LEU A 60 23.72 -13.84 6.43
CA LEU A 60 23.59 -12.59 5.70
C LEU A 60 24.95 -11.97 5.40
N GLU A 61 25.13 -11.45 4.19
CA GLU A 61 26.28 -10.60 3.89
C GLU A 61 26.04 -9.17 4.40
N CYS A 62 26.81 -8.74 5.39
CA CYS A 62 26.78 -7.40 5.96
C CYS A 62 27.45 -6.38 5.03
N ASN A 63 26.83 -6.12 3.88
CA ASN A 63 27.32 -5.20 2.86
C ASN A 63 26.29 -4.10 2.56
N ASN A 64 26.73 -3.07 1.83
CA ASN A 64 25.86 -1.96 1.44
C ASN A 64 24.73 -2.40 0.49
N ASN A 65 24.91 -3.47 -0.28
CA ASN A 65 23.87 -3.95 -1.20
C ASN A 65 22.64 -4.46 -0.44
N TYR A 66 22.85 -5.13 0.69
CA TYR A 66 21.76 -5.59 1.54
C TYR A 66 21.00 -4.43 2.17
N LEU A 67 21.72 -3.41 2.66
CA LEU A 67 21.08 -2.21 3.20
C LEU A 67 20.27 -1.48 2.13
N SER A 68 20.84 -1.32 0.92
CA SER A 68 20.12 -0.76 -0.22
C SER A 68 18.87 -1.57 -0.59
N PHE A 69 18.92 -2.90 -0.46
CA PHE A 69 17.75 -3.75 -0.68
C PHE A 69 16.67 -3.53 0.38
N LEU A 70 17.03 -3.43 1.66
CA LEU A 70 16.09 -3.08 2.73
C LEU A 70 15.43 -1.71 2.47
N GLU A 71 16.23 -0.70 2.14
CA GLU A 71 15.71 0.65 1.82
C GLU A 71 14.79 0.64 0.60
N TYR A 72 15.16 -0.11 -0.44
CA TYR A 72 14.31 -0.31 -1.60
C TYR A 72 12.99 -0.98 -1.23
N LEU A 73 13.03 -2.10 -0.50
CA LEU A 73 11.83 -2.81 -0.04
C LEU A 73 10.94 -1.90 0.81
N LYS A 74 11.52 -1.11 1.71
CA LYS A 74 10.81 -0.10 2.51
C LYS A 74 10.12 0.95 1.64
N SER A 75 10.77 1.43 0.58
CA SER A 75 10.17 2.39 -0.34
C SER A 75 8.97 1.81 -1.10
N GLN A 76 9.06 0.53 -1.49
CA GLN A 76 7.96 -0.18 -2.16
C GLN A 76 6.78 -0.40 -1.23
N ILE A 77 7.03 -0.78 0.04
CA ILE A 77 6.00 -0.86 1.08
C ILE A 77 5.28 0.49 1.24
N ALA A 78 6.02 1.60 1.29
CA ALA A 78 5.43 2.92 1.43
C ALA A 78 4.54 3.31 0.23
N GLN A 79 4.94 2.95 -1.00
CA GLN A 79 4.14 3.16 -2.21
C GLN A 79 2.82 2.36 -2.14
N VAL A 80 2.89 1.07 -1.83
CA VAL A 80 1.71 0.21 -1.68
C VAL A 80 0.79 0.71 -0.57
N GLY A 81 1.35 1.17 0.56
CA GLY A 81 0.58 1.72 1.68
C GLY A 81 -0.15 3.02 1.32
N GLN A 82 0.46 3.90 0.52
CA GLN A 82 -0.20 5.11 0.02
C GLN A 82 -1.35 4.77 -0.92
N GLU A 83 -1.15 3.81 -1.84
CA GLU A 83 -2.20 3.34 -2.73
C GLU A 83 -3.36 2.70 -1.96
N LEU A 84 -3.06 1.86 -0.96
CA LEU A 84 -4.07 1.26 -0.11
C LEU A 84 -4.87 2.32 0.65
N THR A 85 -4.21 3.36 1.18
CA THR A 85 -4.88 4.48 1.87
C THR A 85 -5.85 5.21 0.93
N TYR A 86 -5.45 5.43 -0.32
CA TYR A 86 -6.33 6.02 -1.33
C TYR A 86 -7.52 5.12 -1.65
N LEU A 87 -7.28 3.81 -1.85
CA LEU A 87 -8.33 2.85 -2.19
C LEU A 87 -9.34 2.64 -1.04
N GLU A 88 -8.89 2.68 0.21
CA GLU A 88 -9.72 2.59 1.42
C GLU A 88 -10.45 3.91 1.75
N SER A 89 -10.09 5.03 1.09
CA SER A 89 -10.71 6.33 1.36
C SER A 89 -12.18 6.35 0.92
N LYS A 90 -13.01 7.08 1.69
CA LYS A 90 -14.44 7.27 1.37
C LYS A 90 -14.69 8.05 0.08
N GLU A 91 -13.64 8.62 -0.50
CA GLU A 91 -13.68 9.41 -1.74
C GLU A 91 -13.53 8.53 -2.99
N ASN A 92 -13.14 7.25 -2.83
CA ASN A 92 -12.99 6.33 -3.93
C ASN A 92 -14.34 5.80 -4.44
N ILE A 93 -14.81 6.35 -5.56
CA ILE A 93 -16.04 5.92 -6.24
C ILE A 93 -15.89 4.56 -6.98
N TYR A 94 -14.67 4.02 -7.05
CA TYR A 94 -14.34 2.77 -7.72
C TYR A 94 -13.92 1.66 -6.74
N TYR A 95 -14.37 1.75 -5.48
CA TYR A 95 -14.04 0.77 -4.43
C TYR A 95 -14.35 -0.68 -4.86
N ASN A 96 -13.33 -1.52 -4.84
CA ASN A 96 -13.42 -2.96 -5.06
C ASN A 96 -12.88 -3.70 -3.82
N GLU A 97 -13.78 -4.37 -3.10
CA GLU A 97 -13.44 -5.02 -1.83
C GLU A 97 -12.39 -6.13 -1.99
N GLU A 98 -12.47 -6.92 -3.07
CA GLU A 98 -11.54 -8.04 -3.32
C GLU A 98 -10.13 -7.53 -3.61
N GLU A 99 -10.05 -6.45 -4.38
CA GLU A 99 -8.81 -5.78 -4.75
C GLU A 99 -8.13 -5.14 -3.54
N VAL A 100 -8.88 -4.39 -2.74
CA VAL A 100 -8.39 -3.80 -1.49
C VAL A 100 -7.91 -4.91 -0.55
N ARG A 101 -8.64 -6.01 -0.44
CA ARG A 101 -8.25 -7.16 0.40
C ARG A 101 -6.95 -7.80 -0.09
N TYR A 102 -6.79 -8.00 -1.40
CA TYR A 102 -5.57 -8.54 -1.98
C TYR A 102 -4.38 -7.62 -1.72
N LEU A 103 -4.49 -6.33 -2.03
CA LEU A 103 -3.40 -5.36 -1.86
C LEU A 103 -3.01 -5.22 -0.39
N LYS A 104 -3.99 -5.21 0.52
CA LYS A 104 -3.78 -5.20 1.97
C LYS A 104 -3.01 -6.43 2.46
N SER A 105 -3.29 -7.61 1.91
CA SER A 105 -2.54 -8.83 2.20
C SER A 105 -1.09 -8.72 1.73
N GLN A 106 -0.85 -8.21 0.52
CA GLN A 106 0.51 -8.01 0.01
C GLN A 106 1.29 -7.00 0.85
N TYR A 107 0.67 -5.87 1.21
CA TYR A 107 1.24 -4.84 2.07
C TYR A 107 1.76 -5.43 3.39
N PHE A 108 0.91 -6.16 4.13
CA PHE A 108 1.31 -6.75 5.41
C PHE A 108 2.39 -7.82 5.26
N ASN A 109 2.33 -8.63 4.19
CA ASN A 109 3.38 -9.62 3.91
C ASN A 109 4.73 -8.94 3.66
N MET A 110 4.76 -7.84 2.92
CA MET A 110 5.99 -7.08 2.66
C MET A 110 6.52 -6.43 3.94
N GLU A 111 5.66 -5.81 4.76
CA GLU A 111 6.05 -5.27 6.08
C GLU A 111 6.66 -6.35 6.97
N TYR A 112 6.02 -7.52 7.04
CA TYR A 112 6.52 -8.64 7.84
C TYR A 112 7.89 -9.15 7.33
N LEU A 113 8.05 -9.29 6.02
CA LEU A 113 9.33 -9.69 5.43
C LEU A 113 10.43 -8.65 5.70
N HIS A 114 10.12 -7.36 5.54
CA HIS A 114 11.06 -6.28 5.84
C HIS A 114 11.45 -6.28 7.33
N PHE A 115 10.50 -6.55 8.24
CA PHE A 115 10.78 -6.72 9.67
C PHE A 115 11.73 -7.88 9.93
N LEU A 116 11.46 -9.07 9.38
CA LEU A 116 12.31 -10.25 9.56
C LEU A 116 13.73 -10.03 9.03
N LEU A 117 13.84 -9.43 7.85
CA LEU A 117 15.12 -9.12 7.21
C LEU A 117 15.91 -8.08 8.02
N THR A 118 15.25 -7.02 8.48
CA THR A 118 15.89 -6.01 9.32
C THR A 118 16.36 -6.60 10.64
N ARG A 119 15.56 -7.46 11.28
CA ARG A 119 15.97 -8.17 12.50
C ARG A 119 17.18 -9.05 12.24
N LYS A 120 17.15 -9.85 11.17
CA LYS A 120 18.28 -10.70 10.77
C LYS A 120 19.54 -9.89 10.51
N TYR A 121 19.44 -8.73 9.86
CA TYR A 121 20.57 -7.83 9.65
C TYR A 121 21.16 -7.29 10.96
N ILE A 122 20.31 -6.90 11.91
CA ILE A 122 20.78 -6.45 13.23
C ILE A 122 21.53 -7.57 13.96
N GLU A 123 20.98 -8.78 13.93
CA GLU A 123 21.54 -9.97 14.58
C GLU A 123 22.85 -10.43 13.91
N ASP A 124 22.84 -10.68 12.61
CA ASP A 124 23.99 -11.21 11.86
C ASP A 124 25.13 -10.18 11.75
N CYS A 125 24.81 -8.88 11.71
CA CYS A 125 25.79 -7.80 11.57
C CYS A 125 26.14 -7.08 12.87
N ASN A 126 25.65 -7.54 14.03
CA ASN A 126 25.91 -6.97 15.35
C ASN A 126 25.63 -5.46 15.45
N ILE A 127 24.52 -4.99 14.88
CA ILE A 127 24.12 -3.59 14.94
C ILE A 127 23.55 -3.29 16.34
N THR A 128 24.20 -2.41 17.11
CA THR A 128 23.81 -2.12 18.50
C THR A 128 22.94 -0.87 18.67
N ASN A 129 22.94 0.02 17.68
CA ASN A 129 22.21 1.28 17.70
C ASN A 129 21.01 1.21 16.76
N PHE A 130 20.09 0.27 16.99
CA PHE A 130 18.88 0.13 16.20
C PHE A 130 17.71 -0.34 17.06
N THR A 131 16.55 0.30 16.90
CA THR A 131 15.32 -0.09 17.60
C THR A 131 14.27 -0.53 16.60
N LEU A 132 13.80 -1.77 16.76
CA LEU A 132 12.68 -2.34 16.02
C LEU A 132 11.42 -2.27 16.88
N ILE A 133 10.36 -1.65 16.36
CA ILE A 133 9.05 -1.63 16.98
C ILE A 133 8.06 -2.33 16.06
N LEU A 134 7.40 -3.36 16.57
CA LEU A 134 6.28 -4.00 15.93
C LEU A 134 5.01 -3.64 16.73
N TYR A 135 4.18 -2.80 16.14
CA TYR A 135 2.95 -2.30 16.74
C TYR A 135 1.75 -3.02 16.15
N PHE A 136 0.95 -3.65 17.02
CA PHE A 136 -0.25 -4.37 16.61
C PHE A 136 -1.49 -3.59 17.02
N TYR A 137 -2.43 -3.42 16.09
CA TYR A 137 -3.66 -2.67 16.37
C TYR A 137 -4.91 -3.37 15.82
N ASN A 138 -6.07 -3.00 16.35
CA ASN A 138 -7.35 -3.53 15.91
C ASN A 138 -8.40 -2.42 15.78
N ASN A 139 -8.88 -2.22 14.55
CA ASN A 139 -9.88 -1.21 14.21
C ASN A 139 -11.19 -1.31 15.03
N GLN A 140 -11.58 -2.50 15.49
CA GLN A 140 -12.80 -2.69 16.27
C GLN A 140 -12.65 -2.29 17.74
N TYR A 141 -11.46 -2.45 18.32
CA TYR A 141 -11.27 -2.33 19.78
C TYR A 141 -10.45 -1.11 20.19
N CYS A 142 -9.91 -0.36 19.23
CA CYS A 142 -8.93 0.67 19.54
C CYS A 142 -9.49 2.09 19.66
N GLY A 143 -10.65 2.37 19.05
CA GLY A 143 -11.28 3.69 19.10
C GLY A 143 -10.29 4.83 18.77
N SER A 144 -10.37 5.94 19.50
CA SER A 144 -9.47 7.09 19.33
C SER A 144 -8.05 6.88 19.89
N ALA A 145 -7.79 5.79 20.61
CA ALA A 145 -6.46 5.54 21.18
C ALA A 145 -5.44 5.18 20.09
N CYS A 146 -5.86 4.44 19.06
CA CYS A 146 -5.01 4.10 17.92
C CYS A 146 -4.52 5.32 17.17
N ASP A 147 -5.38 6.33 17.01
CA ASP A 147 -5.02 7.56 16.32
C ASP A 147 -3.90 8.28 17.09
N GLN A 148 -4.06 8.39 18.41
CA GLN A 148 -3.05 9.02 19.28
C GLN A 148 -1.73 8.23 19.32
N GLU A 149 -1.81 6.90 19.44
CA GLU A 149 -0.64 6.02 19.42
C GLU A 149 0.07 6.09 18.05
N GLY A 150 -0.70 6.10 16.96
CA GLY A 150 -0.20 6.26 15.59
C GLY A 150 0.50 7.61 15.37
N ASP A 151 -0.06 8.70 15.89
CA ASP A 151 0.55 10.04 15.84
C ASP A 151 1.89 10.07 16.59
N ILE A 152 1.94 9.48 17.80
CA ILE A 152 3.16 9.40 18.60
C ILE A 152 4.22 8.55 17.89
N LEU A 153 3.83 7.39 17.35
CA LEU A 153 4.75 6.51 16.62
C LEU A 153 5.30 7.21 15.37
N THR A 154 4.45 7.91 14.63
CA THR A 154 4.85 8.69 13.45
C THR A 154 5.80 9.83 13.85
N TYR A 155 5.51 10.54 14.93
CA TYR A 155 6.40 11.57 15.47
C TYR A 155 7.79 11.01 15.83
N LEU A 156 7.83 9.88 16.55
CA LEU A 156 9.07 9.22 16.94
C LEU A 156 9.87 8.74 15.72
N TYR A 157 9.19 8.21 14.71
CA TYR A 157 9.78 7.81 13.44
C TYR A 157 10.44 8.98 12.71
N VAL A 158 9.74 10.11 12.59
CA VAL A 158 10.26 11.33 11.93
C VAL A 158 11.48 11.90 12.67
N GLN A 159 11.51 11.82 13.99
CA GLN A 159 12.65 12.31 14.78
C GLN A 159 13.88 11.39 14.72
N ASN A 160 13.71 10.09 14.42
CA ASN A 160 14.76 9.07 14.56
C ASN A 160 14.96 8.21 13.29
N GLN A 161 14.78 8.80 12.11
CA GLN A 161 14.68 8.08 10.82
C GLN A 161 15.83 7.11 10.50
N TYR A 162 17.02 7.27 11.09
CA TYR A 162 18.21 6.46 10.82
C TYR A 162 18.42 5.28 11.80
N ILE A 163 17.74 5.27 12.96
CA ILE A 163 17.96 4.31 14.06
C ILE A 163 16.66 3.55 14.39
N PHE A 164 15.55 3.92 13.75
CA PHE A 164 14.20 3.55 14.17
C PHE A 164 13.37 3.02 13.00
N CYS A 165 12.91 1.78 13.12
CA CYS A 165 11.94 1.19 12.21
C CYS A 165 10.68 0.77 12.97
N ILE A 166 9.53 1.25 12.48
CA ILE A 166 8.22 0.92 13.01
C ILE A 166 7.47 0.13 11.95
N TYR A 167 6.85 -0.97 12.37
CA TYR A 167 5.98 -1.80 11.56
C TYR A 167 4.61 -1.83 12.20
N ILE A 168 3.57 -1.50 11.44
CA ILE A 168 2.20 -1.34 11.96
C ILE A 168 1.34 -2.47 11.40
N HIS A 169 1.04 -3.47 12.22
CA HIS A 169 0.34 -4.66 11.77
C HIS A 169 -1.11 -4.67 12.30
N LEU A 170 -2.08 -4.79 11.39
CA LEU A 170 -3.48 -4.91 11.77
C LEU A 170 -3.78 -6.36 12.22
N ILE A 171 -4.29 -6.52 13.45
CA ILE A 171 -4.66 -7.83 14.03
C ILE A 171 -5.81 -8.50 13.27
N GLN A 172 -6.69 -7.73 12.62
CA GLN A 172 -7.77 -8.30 11.78
C GLN A 172 -7.24 -9.13 10.60
N ALA A 173 -6.01 -8.90 10.12
CA ALA A 173 -5.41 -9.73 9.07
C ALA A 173 -5.09 -11.16 9.57
N ILE A 174 -4.87 -11.34 10.88
CA ILE A 174 -4.56 -12.64 11.50
C ILE A 174 -5.81 -13.51 11.63
N GLN A 175 -7.00 -12.91 11.73
CA GLN A 175 -8.27 -13.65 11.76
C GLN A 175 -8.70 -14.20 10.39
N ILE A 176 -8.03 -13.84 9.30
CA ILE A 176 -8.29 -14.41 7.96
C ILE A 176 -7.49 -15.72 7.74
N THR A 177 -6.59 -16.08 8.66
CA THR A 177 -5.71 -17.25 8.54
C THR A 177 -5.98 -18.37 9.57
N LEU A 178 -7.13 -18.36 10.25
CA LEU A 178 -7.58 -19.44 11.13
C LEU A 178 -9.02 -19.86 10.84
#